data_AF-A0A812TUP8-F1
#
_entry.id   AF-A0A812TUP8-F1
#
_cell.length_a   1.000
_cell.length_b   1.000
_cell.length_c   1.000
_cell.angle_alpha   90.00
_cell.angle_beta   90.00
_cell.angle_gamma   90.00
#
_symmetry.space_group_name_H-M   'P 1'
#
loop_
_entity.id
_entity.type
_entity.pdbx_description
1 polymer ?
#
loop_
_entity_poly.entity_id
_entity_poly.type
_entity_poly.pdbx_seq_one_letter_code
_entity_poly.pdbx_strand_id
1 'polypeptide(L)'
;MQRDVPECLGCFPLLPDDGLHESPHAYDDTCIHWNSTSPCRSGLPFYSMRSDSLDTSLCHSFCTAKGLDLSGIVRDKECRCGASRLNRAVWMGKEPRPGLLLPSEGMT
;
A
#
# COMPACT_ATOMS: atom_id res chain seq x y z
N MET A 1 -27.24 -8.39 -13.00
CA MET A 1 -26.63 -9.40 -12.11
C MET A 1 -25.44 -8.75 -11.41
N GLN A 2 -25.73 -8.06 -10.30
CA GLN A 2 -24.71 -7.62 -9.35
C GLN A 2 -24.16 -8.92 -8.76
N ARG A 3 -22.91 -9.28 -9.08
CA ARG A 3 -22.25 -10.36 -8.36
C ARG A 3 -21.75 -9.73 -7.07
N ASP A 4 -22.33 -10.15 -5.95
CA ASP A 4 -21.74 -9.99 -4.62
C ASP A 4 -20.30 -10.53 -4.68
N VAL A 5 -19.34 -9.64 -4.93
CA VAL A 5 -17.94 -9.90 -4.64
C VAL A 5 -17.89 -9.88 -3.12
N PRO A 6 -17.49 -10.97 -2.45
CA PRO A 6 -17.29 -10.95 -1.01
C PRO A 6 -16.44 -9.73 -0.70
N GLU A 7 -16.90 -8.89 0.23
CA GLU A 7 -16.12 -7.74 0.68
C GLU A 7 -14.75 -8.24 1.08
N CYS A 8 -13.75 -7.97 0.24
CA CYS A 8 -12.42 -8.53 0.43
C CYS A 8 -11.82 -7.86 1.66
N LEU A 9 -11.78 -8.60 2.76
CA LEU A 9 -11.20 -8.15 4.02
C LEU A 9 -9.72 -7.82 3.81
N GLY A 10 -9.36 -6.53 3.83
CA GLY A 10 -8.00 -6.07 3.58
C GLY A 10 -7.70 -5.71 2.13
N CYS A 11 -8.70 -5.70 1.24
CA CYS A 11 -8.56 -5.05 -0.06
C CYS A 11 -8.50 -3.54 0.10
N PHE A 12 -7.63 -2.92 -0.69
CA PHE A 12 -7.37 -1.49 -0.68
C PHE A 12 -7.71 -0.90 -2.06
N PRO A 13 -8.37 0.28 -2.11
CA PRO A 13 -8.76 0.88 -3.39
C PRO A 13 -7.51 1.26 -4.21
N LEU A 14 -7.55 0.92 -5.49
CA LEU A 14 -6.59 1.44 -6.47
C LEU A 14 -7.11 2.79 -6.99
N LEU A 15 -6.35 3.86 -6.77
CA LEU A 15 -6.71 5.19 -7.28
C LEU A 15 -6.63 5.24 -8.82
N PRO A 16 -7.42 6.08 -9.50
CA PRO A 16 -7.57 6.05 -10.96
C PRO A 16 -6.27 6.20 -11.78
N ASP A 17 -5.31 6.97 -11.26
CA ASP A 17 -4.03 7.23 -11.93
C ASP A 17 -2.90 6.30 -11.47
N ASP A 18 -3.25 5.21 -10.78
CA ASP A 18 -2.30 4.24 -10.24
C ASP A 18 -2.36 2.90 -10.99
N GLY A 19 -1.19 2.36 -11.33
CA GLY A 19 -1.03 1.08 -12.02
C GLY A 19 -0.62 -0.02 -11.07
N LEU A 20 -0.58 -1.28 -11.52
CA LEU A 20 0.02 -2.37 -10.74
C LEU A 20 1.56 -2.26 -10.76
N HIS A 21 2.23 -2.82 -9.75
CA HIS A 21 3.70 -2.97 -9.78
C HIS A 21 4.11 -4.13 -10.68
N GLU A 22 4.97 -3.85 -11.66
CA GLU A 22 5.42 -4.82 -12.67
C GLU A 22 6.85 -5.30 -12.45
N SER A 23 7.60 -4.66 -11.55
CA SER A 23 8.98 -5.04 -11.25
C SER A 23 9.03 -6.37 -10.46
N PRO A 24 10.02 -7.24 -10.74
CA PRO A 24 10.23 -8.45 -9.95
C PRO A 24 10.80 -8.16 -8.56
N HIS A 25 11.22 -6.93 -8.28
CA HIS A 25 11.73 -6.53 -6.99
C HIS A 25 10.60 -6.11 -6.07
N ALA A 26 10.66 -6.62 -4.84
CA ALA A 26 9.69 -6.31 -3.81
C ALA A 26 9.71 -4.82 -3.41
N TYR A 27 10.85 -4.15 -3.53
CA TYR A 27 10.96 -2.72 -3.27
C TYR A 27 10.35 -1.93 -4.44
N ASP A 28 9.48 -0.97 -4.13
CA ASP A 28 8.87 -0.10 -5.12
C ASP A 28 9.57 1.27 -5.10
N ASP A 29 10.30 1.58 -6.18
CA ASP A 29 11.05 2.81 -6.34
C ASP A 29 10.25 3.95 -6.99
N THR A 30 9.00 3.68 -7.41
CA THR A 30 8.13 4.64 -8.10
C THR A 30 7.99 5.96 -7.36
N CYS A 31 7.93 5.90 -6.02
CA CYS A 31 7.62 7.05 -5.18
C CYS A 31 8.84 7.78 -4.60
N ILE A 32 10.08 7.39 -4.96
CA ILE A 32 11.30 8.01 -4.40
C ILE A 32 11.29 9.53 -4.60
N HIS A 33 10.99 9.98 -5.82
CA HIS A 33 10.96 11.40 -6.19
C HIS A 33 9.57 12.05 -6.09
N TRP A 34 8.58 11.36 -5.53
CA TRP A 34 7.21 11.87 -5.44
C TRP A 34 7.12 13.13 -4.57
N ASN A 35 6.63 14.23 -5.15
CA ASN A 35 6.54 15.53 -4.47
C ASN A 35 5.11 16.09 -4.42
N SER A 36 4.13 15.35 -4.95
CA SER A 36 2.72 15.71 -4.87
C SER A 36 2.14 15.39 -3.49
N THR A 37 1.08 16.09 -3.12
CA THR A 37 0.24 15.77 -1.96
C THR A 37 -0.74 14.64 -2.24
N SER A 38 -1.01 14.33 -3.52
CA SER A 38 -1.81 13.18 -3.91
C SER A 38 -1.12 11.87 -3.50
N PRO A 39 -1.87 10.84 -3.05
CA PRO A 39 -1.28 9.58 -2.61
C PRO A 39 -0.54 8.85 -3.74
N CYS A 40 0.77 8.66 -3.59
CA CYS A 40 1.57 7.81 -4.46
C CYS A 40 1.26 6.35 -4.18
N ARG A 41 1.11 5.52 -5.22
CA ARG A 41 0.74 4.11 -5.07
C ARG A 41 -0.48 3.89 -4.16
N SER A 42 -1.45 4.79 -4.27
CA SER A 42 -2.66 4.83 -3.45
C SER A 42 -2.38 4.96 -1.93
N GLY A 43 -1.19 5.42 -1.54
CA GLY A 43 -0.77 5.57 -0.15
C GLY A 43 -0.03 4.36 0.44
N LEU A 44 0.34 3.37 -0.38
CA LEU A 44 1.13 2.20 0.02
C LEU A 44 2.41 2.09 -0.84
N PRO A 45 3.39 3.00 -0.67
CA PRO A 45 4.40 3.28 -1.68
C PRO A 45 5.75 2.56 -1.55
N PHE A 46 5.91 1.63 -0.60
CA PHE A 46 7.26 1.16 -0.22
C PHE A 46 7.65 -0.20 -0.77
N TYR A 47 6.77 -1.17 -0.64
CA TYR A 47 7.01 -2.53 -1.11
C TYR A 47 5.76 -3.09 -1.75
N SER A 48 5.94 -3.94 -2.75
CA SER A 48 4.88 -4.65 -3.44
C SER A 48 5.25 -6.11 -3.66
N MET A 49 4.25 -6.99 -3.64
CA MET A 49 4.41 -8.40 -3.94
C MET A 49 3.17 -8.94 -4.64
N ARG A 50 3.38 -9.79 -5.63
CA ARG A 50 2.32 -10.56 -6.29
C ARG A 50 2.50 -12.04 -5.96
N SER A 51 1.40 -12.73 -5.72
CA SER A 51 1.36 -14.17 -5.46
C SER A 51 0.03 -14.74 -5.93
N ASP A 52 0.05 -15.95 -6.48
CA ASP A 52 -1.18 -16.69 -6.82
C ASP A 52 -1.94 -17.16 -5.57
N SER A 53 -1.25 -17.17 -4.41
CA SER A 53 -1.80 -17.51 -3.10
C SER A 53 -1.92 -16.28 -2.20
N LEU A 54 -2.12 -15.10 -2.79
CA LEU A 54 -2.22 -13.87 -2.02
C LEU A 54 -3.49 -13.85 -1.16
N ASP A 55 -3.29 -13.69 0.14
CA ASP A 55 -4.33 -13.40 1.11
C ASP A 55 -3.88 -12.27 2.06
N THR A 56 -4.81 -11.82 2.89
CA THR A 56 -4.60 -10.70 3.82
C THR A 56 -3.52 -10.99 4.86
N SER A 57 -3.43 -12.24 5.34
CA SER A 57 -2.40 -12.63 6.31
C SER A 57 -1.02 -12.61 5.67
N LEU A 58 -0.88 -13.16 4.47
CA LEU A 58 0.37 -13.17 3.72
C LEU A 58 0.82 -11.75 3.40
N CYS A 59 -0.11 -10.88 2.97
CA CYS A 59 0.19 -9.48 2.70
C CYS A 59 0.66 -8.75 3.97
N HIS A 60 -0.05 -8.94 5.08
CA HIS A 60 0.32 -8.35 6.36
C HIS A 60 1.69 -8.83 6.86
N SER A 61 1.95 -10.14 6.81
CA SER A 61 3.24 -10.73 7.17
C SER A 61 4.38 -10.21 6.30
N PHE A 62 4.14 -10.05 4.99
CA PHE A 62 5.11 -9.48 4.07
C PHE A 62 5.48 -8.04 4.47
N CYS A 63 4.50 -7.18 4.72
CA CYS A 63 4.75 -5.78 5.07
C CYS A 63 5.41 -5.62 6.44
N THR A 64 4.94 -6.35 7.46
CA THR A 64 5.53 -6.31 8.80
C THR A 64 6.98 -6.81 8.83
N ALA A 65 7.32 -7.82 8.02
CA ALA A 65 8.71 -8.27 7.84
C ALA A 65 9.62 -7.21 7.19
N LYS A 66 9.06 -6.16 6.60
CA LYS A 66 9.80 -4.97 6.09
C LYS A 66 9.78 -3.79 7.07
N GLY A 67 9.24 -3.97 8.28
CA GLY A 67 9.13 -2.92 9.28
C GLY A 67 7.99 -1.92 9.02
N LEU A 68 7.03 -2.31 8.18
CA LEU A 68 5.89 -1.48 7.80
C LEU A 68 4.63 -1.91 8.57
N ASP A 69 3.81 -0.94 8.92
CA ASP A 69 2.61 -1.12 9.77
C ASP A 69 1.30 -1.02 8.98
N LEU A 70 1.37 -0.86 7.66
CA LEU A 70 0.22 -0.85 6.78
C LEU A 70 0.43 -1.81 5.61
N SER A 71 -0.66 -2.51 5.25
CA SER A 71 -0.71 -3.47 4.16
C SER A 71 -2.08 -3.39 3.48
N GLY A 72 -2.13 -3.58 2.16
CA GLY A 72 -3.38 -3.61 1.42
C GLY A 72 -3.28 -4.42 0.13
N ILE A 73 -4.34 -5.17 -0.18
CA ILE A 73 -4.43 -5.94 -1.42
C ILE A 73 -5.14 -5.08 -2.48
N VAL A 74 -4.46 -4.74 -3.56
CA VAL A 74 -5.07 -4.00 -4.68
C VAL A 74 -5.44 -4.98 -5.81
N ARG A 75 -6.67 -4.83 -6.32
CA ARG A 75 -7.22 -5.64 -7.44
C ARG A 75 -7.08 -7.16 -7.26
N ASP A 76 -7.15 -7.67 -6.03
CA ASP A 76 -7.03 -9.10 -5.69
C ASP A 76 -5.73 -9.77 -6.18
N LYS A 77 -4.68 -8.99 -6.48
CA LYS A 77 -3.49 -9.49 -7.20
C LYS A 77 -2.16 -9.01 -6.66
N GLU A 78 -2.16 -7.90 -5.94
CA GLU A 78 -0.95 -7.24 -5.51
C GLU A 78 -1.10 -6.80 -4.06
N CYS A 79 -0.18 -7.25 -3.21
CA CYS A 79 -0.01 -6.69 -1.89
C CYS A 79 0.86 -5.45 -1.99
N ARG A 80 0.48 -4.37 -1.31
CA ARG A 80 1.30 -3.17 -1.15
C ARG A 80 1.48 -2.82 0.31
N CYS A 81 2.63 -2.23 0.60
CA CYS A 81 3.03 -1.86 1.95
C CYS A 81 3.20 -0.35 2.11
N GLY A 82 2.71 0.16 3.22
CA GLY A 82 2.76 1.57 3.61
C GLY A 82 3.27 1.74 5.03
N ALA A 83 3.57 2.99 5.40
CA ALA A 83 3.88 3.34 6.78
C ALA A 83 2.88 4.38 7.28
N SER A 84 2.30 4.14 8.45
CA SER A 84 1.47 5.17 9.09
C SER A 84 2.36 6.29 9.62
N ARG A 85 1.75 7.44 9.98
CA ARG A 85 2.47 8.52 10.67
C ARG A 85 3.06 8.07 12.01
N LEU A 86 2.51 7.01 12.63
CA LEU A 86 2.95 6.50 13.92
C LEU A 86 4.24 5.68 13.82
N ASN A 87 4.57 5.15 12.63
CA ASN A 87 5.79 4.40 12.37
C ASN A 87 7.02 5.32 12.25
N ARG A 88 7.43 5.92 13.37
CA ARG A 88 8.52 6.90 13.40
C ARG A 88 9.87 6.36 12.92
N ALA A 89 10.07 5.04 12.96
CA ALA A 89 11.29 4.41 12.50
C ALA A 89 11.47 4.58 10.98
N VAL A 90 10.43 4.30 10.19
CA VAL A 90 10.45 4.48 8.73
C VAL A 90 10.72 5.93 8.35
N TRP A 91 10.18 6.86 9.12
CA TRP A 91 10.31 8.30 8.86
C TRP A 91 11.54 8.93 9.48
N MET A 92 12.41 8.15 10.14
CA MET A 92 13.58 8.64 10.85
C MET A 92 13.24 9.81 11.81
N GLY A 93 12.08 9.74 12.45
CA GLY A 93 11.56 10.78 13.35
C GLY A 93 11.14 12.09 12.69
N LYS A 94 11.11 12.18 11.35
CA LYS A 94 10.66 13.38 10.61
C LYS A 94 9.18 13.29 10.25
N GLU A 95 8.58 14.43 9.91
CA GLU A 95 7.22 14.45 9.34
C GLU A 95 7.24 13.78 7.95
N PRO A 96 6.35 12.81 7.69
CA PRO A 96 6.26 12.16 6.39
C PRO A 96 5.81 13.14 5.29
N ARG A 97 6.24 12.89 4.05
CA ARG A 97 5.66 13.58 2.88
C ARG A 97 4.17 13.23 2.78
N PRO A 98 3.24 14.21 2.63
CA PRO A 98 1.80 13.92 2.58
C PRO A 98 1.41 12.88 1.53
N GLY A 99 1.97 12.95 0.32
CA GLY A 99 1.70 11.98 -0.74
C GLY A 99 2.26 10.58 -0.52
N LEU A 100 2.98 10.31 0.58
CA LEU A 100 3.43 8.97 0.97
C LEU A 100 2.63 8.35 2.11
N LEU A 101 1.64 9.08 2.62
CA LEU A 101 0.75 8.58 3.65
C LEU A 101 -0.49 7.96 3.01
N LEU A 102 -1.15 7.10 3.79
CA LEU A 102 -2.50 6.67 3.42
C LEU A 102 -3.42 7.90 3.30
N PRO A 103 -4.33 7.91 2.29
CA PRO A 103 -5.38 8.90 2.23
C PRO A 103 -6.22 8.83 3.51
N SER A 104 -6.59 9.98 4.06
CA SER A 104 -7.41 10.09 5.29
C SER A 104 -8.89 9.76 5.07
N GLU A 105 -9.28 9.25 3.90
CA GLU A 105 -10.67 8.96 3.54
C GLU A 105 -11.19 7.77 4.39
N GLY A 106 -12.06 8.07 5.36
CA GLY A 106 -12.70 7.08 6.25
C GLY A 106 -12.74 7.43 7.75
N MET A 107 -12.37 8.64 8.17
CA MET A 107 -12.46 9.07 9.59
C MET A 107 -13.28 10.35 9.79
N THR A 108 -14.38 10.46 9.04
CA THR A 108 -15.53 11.36 9.30
C THR A 108 -16.81 10.69 8.86
#